data_AF-A0A379WVD2-F1
#
_entry.id   AF-A0A379WVD2-F1
#
_cell.length_a   1.000
_cell.length_b   1.000
_cell.length_c   1.000
_cell.angle_alpha   90.00
_cell.angle_beta   90.00
_cell.angle_gamma   90.00
#
_symmetry.space_group_name_H-M   'P 1'
#
loop_
_entity.id
_entity.type
_entity.pdbx_description
1 polymer ?
#
loop_
_entity_poly.entity_id
_entity_poly.type
_entity_poly.pdbx_seq_one_letter_code
_entity_poly.pdbx_strand_id
1 'polypeptide(L)'
;MADARKRTPEQIDKIAQGHVWTGEDAKANGLVDSLGDFDDAVAKAAELAKLKQWHLDYYQDEPTVLDMVMDSMTGSVRAMLPEAIQAMLPAPLVSAANTVKAEGG
;
A
#
# COMPACT_ATOMS: atom_id res chain seq x y z
N MET A 1 -20.29 20.65 -5.44
CA MET A 1 -19.95 19.97 -6.71
C MET A 1 -19.96 20.90 -7.93
N ALA A 2 -20.58 22.09 -7.90
CA ALA A 2 -20.43 23.08 -9.00
C ALA A 2 -19.30 24.10 -8.76
N ASP A 3 -18.94 24.34 -7.49
CA ASP A 3 -17.99 25.40 -7.12
C ASP A 3 -16.52 25.13 -7.52
N ALA A 4 -16.16 23.85 -7.70
CA ALA A 4 -14.78 23.45 -7.96
C ALA A 4 -14.28 23.79 -9.37
N ARG A 5 -15.16 24.07 -10.34
CA ARG A 5 -14.77 24.21 -11.77
C ARG A 5 -15.19 25.49 -12.46
N LYS A 6 -15.67 26.50 -11.72
CA LYS A 6 -16.17 27.76 -12.30
C LYS A 6 -17.17 27.54 -13.46
N ARG A 7 -17.95 26.45 -13.39
CA ARG A 7 -18.96 26.07 -14.38
C ARG A 7 -20.32 26.03 -13.73
N THR A 8 -21.35 26.39 -14.48
CA THR A 8 -22.71 26.36 -13.94
C THR A 8 -23.18 24.92 -13.77
N PRO A 9 -24.08 24.63 -12.81
CA PRO A 9 -24.65 23.30 -12.65
C PRO A 9 -25.22 22.72 -13.94
N GLU A 10 -25.82 23.54 -14.81
CA GLU A 10 -26.38 23.09 -16.10
C GLU A 10 -25.30 22.64 -17.10
N GLN A 11 -24.10 23.22 -17.04
CA GLN A 11 -22.97 22.80 -17.87
C GLN A 11 -22.35 21.49 -17.39
N ILE A 12 -22.35 21.26 -16.07
CA ILE A 12 -21.92 20.00 -15.47
C ILE A 12 -22.95 18.89 -15.75
N ASP A 13 -24.25 19.19 -15.65
CA ASP A 13 -25.32 18.21 -15.87
C ASP A 13 -25.27 17.59 -17.29
N LYS A 14 -24.97 18.39 -18.31
CA LYS A 14 -24.81 17.90 -19.70
C LYS A 14 -23.70 16.86 -19.90
N ILE A 15 -22.71 16.83 -19.01
CA ILE A 15 -21.55 15.92 -19.10
C ILE A 15 -21.50 14.88 -17.97
N ALA A 16 -22.39 15.00 -16.97
CA ALA A 16 -22.38 14.21 -15.73
C ALA A 16 -23.54 13.19 -15.63
N GLN A 17 -24.04 12.68 -16.76
CA GLN A 17 -25.13 11.69 -16.81
C GLN A 17 -24.65 10.23 -16.75
N GLY A 18 -23.59 9.94 -16.00
CA GLY A 18 -23.00 8.60 -15.94
C GLY A 18 -22.19 8.19 -17.18
N HIS A 19 -21.85 9.15 -18.04
CA HIS A 19 -20.99 8.92 -19.20
C HIS A 19 -19.53 8.72 -18.75
N VAL A 20 -18.88 7.67 -19.28
CA VAL A 20 -17.45 7.40 -19.07
C VAL A 20 -16.66 8.16 -20.12
N TRP A 21 -15.66 8.93 -19.68
CA TRP A 21 -14.83 9.75 -20.55
C TRP A 21 -13.42 9.16 -20.67
N THR A 22 -12.84 9.24 -21.87
CA THR A 22 -11.39 9.05 -22.01
C THR A 22 -10.64 10.24 -21.39
N GLY A 23 -9.34 10.09 -21.10
CA GLY A 23 -8.54 11.20 -20.59
C GLY A 23 -8.57 12.43 -21.52
N GLU A 24 -8.43 12.20 -22.83
CA GLU A 24 -8.46 13.26 -23.85
C GLU A 24 -9.80 14.00 -23.87
N ASP A 25 -10.91 13.26 -23.87
CA ASP A 25 -12.23 13.88 -23.83
C ASP A 25 -12.48 14.62 -22.51
N ALA A 26 -12.03 14.05 -21.38
CA ALA A 26 -12.14 14.71 -20.10
C ALA A 26 -11.37 16.04 -20.09
N LYS A 27 -10.19 16.10 -20.70
CA LYS A 27 -9.42 17.35 -20.83
C LYS A 27 -10.14 18.36 -21.73
N ALA A 28 -10.62 17.92 -22.89
CA ALA A 28 -11.37 18.77 -23.81
C ALA A 28 -12.65 19.35 -23.18
N ASN A 29 -13.32 18.57 -22.33
CA ASN A 29 -14.52 18.98 -21.60
C ASN A 29 -14.23 19.76 -20.31
N GLY A 30 -12.96 19.97 -19.94
CA GLY A 30 -12.57 20.67 -18.71
C GLY A 30 -12.86 19.88 -17.43
N LEU A 31 -12.99 18.55 -17.54
CA LEU A 31 -13.13 17.59 -16.45
C LEU A 31 -11.77 17.15 -15.86
N VAL A 32 -10.65 17.42 -16.53
CA VAL A 32 -9.30 17.33 -15.95
C VAL A 32 -8.46 18.51 -16.42
N ASP A 33 -7.49 18.93 -15.62
CA ASP A 33 -6.67 20.09 -15.95
C ASP A 33 -5.52 19.75 -16.92
N SER A 34 -5.03 18.51 -16.89
CA SER A 34 -3.90 18.06 -17.70
C SER A 34 -3.93 16.55 -17.91
N LEU A 35 -3.15 16.10 -18.90
CA LEU A 35 -2.86 14.69 -19.15
C LEU A 35 -1.40 14.46 -18.88
N GLY A 36 -1.10 13.34 -18.23
CA GLY A 36 0.23 12.96 -17.79
C GLY A 36 0.14 11.68 -16.99
N ASP A 37 1.26 11.30 -16.39
CA ASP A 37 1.35 10.16 -15.50
C ASP A 37 1.42 10.59 -14.02
N PHE A 38 1.80 9.67 -13.16
CA PHE A 38 1.93 9.92 -11.72
C PHE A 38 3.06 10.91 -11.41
N ASP A 39 4.18 10.83 -12.12
CA ASP A 39 5.35 11.67 -11.87
C ASP A 39 5.04 13.13 -12.23
N ASP A 40 4.27 13.35 -13.31
CA ASP A 40 3.75 14.67 -13.67
C ASP A 40 2.88 15.27 -12.55
N ALA A 41 2.03 14.45 -11.92
CA ALA A 41 1.18 14.88 -10.82
C ALA A 41 2.00 15.26 -9.57
N VAL A 42 3.01 14.45 -9.22
CA VAL A 42 3.91 14.72 -8.08
C VAL A 42 4.73 15.99 -8.32
N ALA A 43 5.29 16.14 -9.52
CA ALA A 43 6.06 17.34 -9.88
C ALA A 43 5.19 18.61 -9.81
N LYS A 44 3.94 18.53 -10.28
CA LYS A 44 3.00 19.65 -10.20
C LYS A 44 2.64 20.00 -8.76
N ALA A 45 2.43 19.00 -7.91
CA ALA A 45 2.18 19.21 -6.49
C ALA A 45 3.37 19.90 -5.80
N ALA A 46 4.60 19.46 -6.08
CA ALA A 46 5.81 20.07 -5.55
C ALA A 46 6.00 21.53 -6.03
N GLU A 47 5.72 21.82 -7.31
CA GLU A 47 5.74 23.16 -7.88
C GLU A 47 4.75 24.09 -7.16
N LEU A 48 3.50 23.64 -6.99
CA LEU A 48 2.45 24.40 -6.29
C LEU A 48 2.79 24.65 -4.82
N ALA A 49 3.45 23.68 -4.17
CA ALA A 49 3.93 23.78 -2.80
C ALA A 49 5.27 24.54 -2.66
N LYS A 50 5.90 24.93 -3.78
CA LYS A 50 7.22 25.60 -3.83
C LYS A 50 8.34 24.79 -3.16
N LEU A 51 8.29 23.47 -3.26
CA LEU A 51 9.29 22.57 -2.70
C LEU A 51 10.43 22.35 -3.71
N LYS A 52 11.67 22.56 -3.27
CA LYS A 52 12.86 22.27 -4.10
C LYS A 52 13.31 20.81 -4.03
N GLN A 53 12.92 20.12 -2.96
CA GLN A 53 13.20 18.73 -2.69
C GLN A 53 11.96 18.11 -2.07
N TRP A 54 11.58 16.93 -2.54
CA TRP A 54 10.47 16.14 -2.02
C TRP A 54 10.85 14.68 -2.13
N HIS A 55 10.24 13.84 -1.29
CA HIS A 55 10.41 12.40 -1.34
C HIS A 55 9.03 11.77 -1.42
N LEU A 56 8.93 10.71 -2.23
CA LEU A 56 7.77 9.85 -2.27
C LEU A 56 7.90 8.82 -1.17
N ASP A 57 6.98 8.88 -0.21
CA ASP A 57 6.82 7.83 0.78
C ASP A 57 5.74 6.88 0.27
N TYR A 58 6.16 5.69 -0.13
CA TYR A 58 5.24 4.64 -0.54
C TYR A 58 4.80 3.92 0.71
N TYR A 59 3.54 4.11 1.08
CA TYR A 59 2.95 3.39 2.22
C TYR A 59 3.00 1.90 1.94
N GLN A 60 3.85 1.19 2.68
CA GLN A 60 3.85 -0.25 2.77
C GLN A 60 3.12 -0.60 4.06
N ASP A 61 2.14 -1.50 3.98
CA ASP A 61 1.56 -2.07 5.19
C ASP A 61 2.68 -2.81 5.95
N GLU A 62 3.12 -2.24 7.06
CA GLU A 62 4.02 -2.95 7.97
C GLU A 62 3.25 -4.15 8.52
N PRO A 63 3.78 -5.38 8.40
CA PRO A 63 3.10 -6.56 8.89
C PRO A 63 2.82 -6.37 10.38
N THR A 64 1.60 -6.66 10.79
CA THR A 64 1.25 -6.58 12.21
C THR A 64 1.95 -7.71 12.98
N VAL A 65 2.00 -7.59 14.30
CA VAL A 65 2.54 -8.65 15.16
C VAL A 65 1.82 -9.99 14.92
N LEU A 66 0.53 -9.95 14.60
CA LEU A 66 -0.24 -11.16 14.28
C LEU A 66 0.19 -11.77 12.94
N ASP A 67 0.47 -10.94 11.93
CA ASP A 67 0.95 -11.38 10.62
C ASP A 67 2.33 -12.03 10.74
N MET A 68 3.24 -11.43 11.52
CA MET A 68 4.56 -12.00 11.80
C MET A 68 4.46 -13.37 12.49
N VAL A 69 3.53 -13.52 13.43
CA VAL A 69 3.29 -14.79 14.13
C VAL A 69 2.70 -15.84 13.18
N MET A 70 1.72 -15.47 12.35
CA MET A 70 1.15 -16.41 11.38
C MET A 70 2.16 -16.83 10.30
N ASP A 71 2.98 -15.89 9.81
CA ASP A 71 4.07 -16.18 8.86
C ASP A 71 5.12 -17.12 9.49
N SER A 72 5.42 -16.97 10.78
CA SER A 72 6.31 -17.90 11.49
C SER A 72 5.71 -19.30 11.68
N MET A 73 4.38 -19.43 11.61
CA MET A 73 3.68 -20.72 11.73
C MET A 73 3.51 -21.41 10.37
N THR A 74 3.38 -20.66 9.28
CA THR A 74 3.27 -21.18 7.91
C THR A 74 4.63 -21.36 7.24
N GLY A 75 5.62 -20.53 7.59
CA GLY A 75 7.03 -20.66 7.23
C GLY A 75 7.70 -21.66 8.15
N SER A 76 7.71 -22.93 7.76
CA SER A 76 8.34 -24.02 8.49
C SER A 76 9.67 -23.61 9.15
N VAL A 77 9.65 -23.53 10.49
CA VAL A 77 10.77 -23.35 11.46
C VAL A 77 11.84 -24.46 11.34
N ARG A 78 11.86 -25.24 10.25
CA ARG A 78 12.49 -26.56 10.17
C ARG A 78 14.00 -26.57 9.99
N ALA A 79 14.67 -25.47 9.68
CA ALA A 79 16.10 -25.56 9.28
C ALA A 79 17.10 -24.74 10.09
N MET A 80 16.72 -23.71 10.85
CA MET A 80 17.70 -22.86 11.55
C MET A 80 17.14 -22.25 12.83
N LEU A 81 17.08 -23.03 13.91
CA LEU A 81 17.08 -22.46 15.25
C LEU A 81 18.48 -22.60 15.85
N PRO A 82 19.24 -21.49 16.00
CA PRO A 82 20.48 -21.49 16.76
C PRO A 82 20.24 -21.96 18.20
N GLU A 83 21.19 -22.68 18.79
CA GLU A 83 21.07 -23.19 20.18
C GLU A 83 20.78 -22.09 21.21
N ALA A 84 21.23 -20.86 20.95
CA ALA A 84 20.96 -19.71 21.80
C ALA A 84 19.46 -19.39 21.95
N ILE A 85 18.65 -19.65 20.91
CA ILE A 85 17.20 -19.44 20.95
C ILE A 85 16.53 -20.55 21.79
N GLN A 86 17.07 -21.77 21.80
CA GLN A 86 16.54 -22.89 22.60
C GLN A 86 16.65 -22.62 24.11
N ALA A 87 17.71 -21.92 24.54
CA ALA A 87 17.93 -21.55 25.94
C ALA A 87 16.93 -20.50 26.46
N MET A 88 16.24 -19.78 25.58
CA MET A 88 15.26 -18.75 25.93
C MET A 88 13.80 -19.24 25.83
N LEU A 89 13.58 -20.50 25.47
CA LEU A 89 12.24 -21.06 25.35
C LEU A 89 11.65 -21.44 26.71
N PRO A 90 10.37 -21.13 26.97
CA PRO A 90 9.67 -21.62 28.15
C PRO A 90 9.53 -23.15 28.10
N ALA A 91 9.60 -23.79 29.28
CA ALA A 91 9.65 -25.25 29.44
C ALA A 91 8.62 -26.08 28.62
N PRO A 92 7.35 -25.65 28.42
CA PRO A 92 6.41 -26.38 27.59
C PRO A 92 6.85 -26.50 26.12
N LEU A 93 7.53 -25.47 25.60
CA LEU A 93 7.96 -25.40 24.20
C LEU A 93 9.26 -26.20 23.96
N VAL A 94 10.12 -26.31 24.97
CA VAL A 94 11.34 -27.14 24.91
C VAL A 94 10.97 -28.62 24.74
N SER A 95 9.94 -29.08 25.45
CA SER A 95 9.44 -30.45 25.32
C SER A 95 8.87 -30.73 23.94
N ALA A 96 8.08 -29.79 23.38
CA ALA A 96 7.55 -29.91 22.03
C ALA A 96 8.66 -29.92 20.96
N ALA A 97 9.71 -29.11 21.12
CA ALA A 97 10.86 -29.11 20.22
C ALA A 97 11.62 -30.46 20.24
N ASN A 98 11.76 -31.07 21.43
CA ASN A 98 12.43 -32.36 21.58
C ASN A 98 11.60 -33.53 21.05
N THR A 99 10.27 -33.51 21.20
CA THR A 99 9.40 -34.57 20.64
C THR A 99 9.40 -34.54 19.13
N VAL A 100 9.34 -33.35 18.51
CA VAL A 100 9.35 -33.20 17.05
C VAL A 100 10.70 -33.57 16.44
N LYS A 101 11.82 -33.39 17.15
CA LYS A 101 13.16 -33.87 16.74
C LYS A 101 13.29 -35.40 16.80
N ALA A 102 12.59 -36.05 17.73
CA ALA A 102 12.62 -37.51 17.88
C ALA A 102 11.74 -38.24 16.85
N GLU A 103 10.71 -37.57 16.31
CA GLU A 103 9.78 -38.14 15.32
C GLU A 103 10.22 -37.96 13.85
N GLY A 104 11.31 -37.21 13.61
CA GLY A 104 11.82 -36.88 12.27
C GLY A 104 13.07 -37.66 11.83
N GLY A 105 13.40 -38.77 12.49
CA GLY A 105 14.54 -39.65 12.16
C GLY A 105 14.12 -40.96 11.51
#